data_AF-A0A967JXH3-F1
#
_entry.id   AF-A0A967JXH3-F1
#
_cell.length_a   1.000
_cell.length_b   1.000
_cell.length_c   1.000
_cell.angle_alpha   90.00
_cell.angle_beta   90.00
_cell.angle_gamma   90.00
#
_symmetry.space_group_name_H-M   'P 1'
#
loop_
_entity.id
_entity.type
_entity.pdbx_description
1 polymer ?
#
loop_
_entity_poly.entity_id
_entity_poly.type
_entity_poly.pdbx_seq_one_letter_code
_entity_poly.pdbx_strand_id
1 'polypeptide(L)' 'MSLLAAVALLLANAFFVGAEFALISARRTRLESMAAEGHRRAERASAATAELSLTLAATQLGITAASLGLGAVAEPAV' A
#
# COMPACT_ATOMS: atom_id res chain seq x y z
N MET A 1 0.80 -21.77 13.83
CA MET A 1 0.12 -20.46 13.79
C MET A 1 1.06 -19.33 13.38
N SER A 2 2.29 -19.29 13.89
CA SER A 2 3.34 -18.29 13.57
C SER A 2 3.67 -18.18 12.08
N LEU A 3 3.80 -19.29 11.34
CA LEU A 3 4.12 -19.24 9.90
C LEU A 3 3.02 -18.56 9.06
N LEU A 4 1.75 -18.85 9.33
CA LEU A 4 0.63 -18.22 8.60
C LEU A 4 0.56 -16.72 8.88
N ALA A 5 0.77 -16.32 10.14
CA ALA A 5 0.85 -14.92 10.53
C ALA A 5 2.05 -14.21 9.88
N ALA A 6 3.22 -14.84 9.85
CA ALA A 6 4.41 -14.31 9.18
C ALA A 6 4.19 -14.13 7.68
N VAL A 7 3.60 -15.12 7.00
CA VAL A 7 3.26 -15.02 5.57
C VAL A 7 2.24 -13.90 5.32
N ALA A 8 1.21 -13.77 6.17
CA ALA A 8 0.23 -12.69 6.05
C ALA A 8 0.87 -11.31 6.22
N LEU A 9 1.77 -11.14 7.20
CA LEU A 9 2.50 -9.89 7.44
C LEU A 9 3.50 -9.56 6.33
N LEU A 10 4.12 -10.58 5.74
CA LEU A 10 4.99 -10.41 4.57
C LEU A 10 4.18 -9.95 3.35
N LEU A 11 3.02 -10.56 3.10
CA LEU A 11 2.11 -10.15 2.03
C LEU A 11 1.58 -8.73 2.26
N ALA A 12 1.28 -8.36 3.51
CA ALA A 12 0.89 -7.00 3.85
C ALA A 12 2.01 -6.00 3.51
N ASN A 13 3.26 -6.28 3.89
CA ASN A 13 4.40 -5.44 3.50
C ASN A 13 4.54 -5.31 1.98
N ALA A 14 4.49 -6.43 1.26
CA ALA A 14 4.57 -6.44 -0.20
C ALA A 14 3.43 -5.63 -0.85
N PHE A 15 2.22 -5.69 -0.29
CA PHE A 15 1.08 -4.88 -0.72
C PHE A 15 1.34 -3.39 -0.51
N PHE A 16 1.80 -2.97 0.67
CA PHE A 16 2.09 -1.55 0.93
C PHE A 16 3.22 -1.02 0.05
N VAL A 17 4.31 -1.77 -0.11
CA VAL A 17 5.40 -1.39 -1.04
C VAL A 17 4.89 -1.27 -2.49
N GLY A 18 4.07 -2.23 -2.93
CA GLY A 18 3.45 -2.17 -4.25
C GLY A 18 2.53 -0.96 -4.43
N ALA A 19 1.75 -0.61 -3.40
CA ALA A 19 0.90 0.57 -3.41
C ALA A 19 1.71 1.87 -3.48
N GLU A 20 2.80 1.97 -2.70
CA GLU A 20 3.72 3.11 -2.74
C GLU A 20 4.31 3.32 -4.13
N PHE A 21 4.86 2.25 -4.74
CA PHE A 21 5.38 2.30 -6.11
C PHE A 21 4.30 2.61 -7.16
N ALA A 22 3.10 2.05 -7.02
CA ALA A 22 1.99 2.33 -7.91
C ALA A 22 1.57 3.80 -7.84
N LEU A 23 1.52 4.39 -6.65
CA LEU A 23 1.18 5.80 -6.45
C LEU A 23 2.25 6.73 -7.01
N ILE A 24 3.54 6.41 -6.82
CA ILE A 24 4.66 7.18 -7.35
C ILE A 24 4.71 7.11 -8.88
N SER A 25 4.44 5.94 -9.47
CA SER A 25 4.48 5.74 -10.92
C SER A 25 3.20 6.22 -11.64
N ALA A 26 2.08 6.32 -10.93
CA ALA A 26 0.83 6.77 -11.50
C ALA A 26 0.87 8.27 -11.84
N ARG A 27 0.62 8.59 -13.11
CA ARG A 27 0.45 9.99 -13.54
C ARG A 27 -0.98 10.42 -13.25
N ARG A 28 -1.15 11.37 -12.33
CA ARG A 28 -2.44 11.96 -11.96
C ARG A 28 -3.26 12.39 -13.19
N THR A 29 -2.66 13.09 -14.14
CA THR A 29 -3.30 13.52 -15.40
C THR A 29 -3.88 12.36 -16.22
N ARG A 30 -3.20 11.21 -16.24
CA ARG A 30 -3.71 10.01 -16.95
C ARG A 30 -4.86 9.37 -16.19
N LEU A 31 -4.79 9.33 -14.87
CA LEU A 31 -5.88 8.83 -14.02
C LEU A 31 -7.12 9.73 -14.11
N GLU A 32 -6.94 11.04 -14.16
CA GLU A 32 -8.03 12.01 -14.34
C GLU A 32 -8.70 11.85 -15.71
N SER A 33 -7.91 11.65 -16.78
CA SER A 33 -8.46 11.32 -18.12
C SER A 33 -9.30 10.04 -18.09
N MET A 34 -8.75 8.96 -17.53
CA MET A 34 -9.46 7.68 -17.43
C MET A 34 -10.69 7.76 -16.52
N ALA A 35 -10.66 8.59 -15.48
CA ALA A 35 -11.81 8.85 -14.63
C ALA A 35 -12.91 9.58 -15.40
N ALA A 36 -12.56 10.57 -16.21
CA ALA A 36 -13.48 11.27 -17.10
C ALA A 36 -14.12 10.35 -18.16
N GLU A 37 -13.42 9.29 -18.56
CA GLU A 37 -13.94 8.22 -19.44
C GLU A 37 -14.88 7.23 -18.71
N GLY A 38 -15.16 7.44 -17.42
CA GLY A 38 -16.09 6.63 -16.62
C GLY A 38 -15.45 5.44 -15.89
N HIS A 39 -14.11 5.35 -15.86
CA HIS A 39 -13.45 4.27 -15.12
C HIS A 39 -13.47 4.54 -13.60
N ARG A 40 -14.39 3.89 -12.89
CA ARG A 40 -14.51 3.95 -11.42
C ARG A 40 -13.23 3.65 -10.64
N ARG A 41 -12.33 2.81 -11.20
CA ARG A 41 -11.01 2.53 -10.60
C ARG A 41 -10.07 3.73 -10.74
N ALA A 42 -10.14 4.43 -11.86
CA ALA A 42 -9.37 5.63 -12.12
C ALA A 42 -9.83 6.81 -11.26
N GLU A 43 -11.14 6.94 -10.99
CA GLU A 43 -11.65 7.94 -10.03
C GLU A 43 -11.01 7.76 -8.63
N ARG A 44 -11.00 6.52 -8.12
CA ARG A 44 -10.40 6.21 -6.81
C ARG A 44 -8.90 6.42 -6.80
N ALA A 45 -8.21 5.96 -7.84
CA ALA A 45 -6.77 6.15 -7.97
C ALA A 45 -6.41 7.63 -8.11
N SER A 46 -7.20 8.40 -8.86
CA SER A 46 -7.04 9.85 -9.02
C SER A 46 -7.16 10.57 -7.68
N ALA A 47 -8.19 10.24 -6.89
CA ALA A 47 -8.36 10.77 -5.53
C ALA A 47 -7.18 10.41 -4.62
N ALA A 48 -6.67 9.17 -4.68
CA ALA A 48 -5.49 8.76 -3.92
C ALA A 48 -4.22 9.52 -4.34
N THR A 49 -4.02 9.75 -5.65
CA THR A 49 -2.91 10.59 -6.14
C THR A 49 -3.12 12.09 -5.89
N ALA A 50 -4.34 12.54 -5.58
CA ALA A 50 -4.60 13.93 -5.24
C ALA A 50 -4.02 14.31 -3.88
N GLU A 51 -4.11 13.38 -2.93
CA GLU A 51 -3.52 13.46 -1.59
C GLU A 51 -2.31 12.51 -1.49
N LEU A 52 -1.36 12.64 -2.43
CA LEU A 52 -0.20 11.74 -2.52
C LEU A 52 0.59 11.71 -1.22
N SER A 53 0.84 12.86 -0.59
CA SER A 53 1.58 12.95 0.67
C SER A 53 0.88 12.18 1.81
N LEU A 54 -0.43 12.33 1.95
CA LEU A 54 -1.21 11.61 2.97
C LEU A 54 -1.25 10.11 2.69
N THR A 55 -1.43 9.73 1.42
CA THR A 55 -1.50 8.33 1.01
C THR A 55 -0.15 7.63 1.18
N LEU A 56 0.97 8.31 0.85
CA LEU A 56 2.31 7.82 1.11
C LEU A 56 2.57 7.67 2.61
N ALA A 57 2.21 8.68 3.43
CA ALA A 57 2.34 8.59 4.88
C ALA A 57 1.56 7.41 5.47
N ALA A 58 0.31 7.18 5.02
CA ALA A 58 -0.49 6.03 5.44
C ALA A 58 0.16 4.69 5.04
N THR A 59 0.73 4.62 3.83
CA THR A 59 1.42 3.43 3.32
C THR A 59 2.67 3.11 4.16
N GLN A 60 3.44 4.14 4.49
CA GLN A 60 4.68 4.03 5.29
C GLN A 60 4.40 3.64 6.75
N LEU A 61 3.32 4.15 7.34
CA LEU A 61 2.81 3.67 8.62
C LEU A 61 2.37 2.20 8.55
N GLY A 62 1.73 1.79 7.46
CA GLY A 62 1.36 0.39 7.21
C GLY A 62 2.56 -0.54 7.15
N ILE A 63 3.61 -0.17 6.40
CA ILE A 63 4.89 -0.90 6.34
C ILE A 63 5.51 -1.01 7.74
N THR A 64 5.51 0.08 8.50
CA THR A 64 6.05 0.11 9.87
C THR A 64 5.30 -0.85 10.78
N ALA A 65 3.97 -0.78 10.80
CA ALA A 65 3.13 -1.67 11.62
C ALA A 65 3.30 -3.15 11.22
N ALA A 66 3.35 -3.44 9.92
CA ALA A 66 3.55 -4.79 9.42
C ALA A 66 4.97 -5.32 9.73
N SER A 67 5.98 -4.46 9.67
CA SER A 67 7.36 -4.80 10.03
C SER A 67 7.53 -5.07 11.52
N LEU A 68 6.93 -4.24 12.39
CA LEU A 68 6.89 -4.47 13.84
C LEU A 68 6.13 -5.74 14.19
N GLY A 69 4.97 -5.97 13.55
CA GLY A 69 4.20 -7.20 13.73
C GLY A 69 4.98 -8.44 13.30
N LEU A 70 5.70 -8.36 12.17
CA LEU A 70 6.55 -9.46 11.69
C LEU A 70 7.71 -9.71 12.66
N GLY A 71 8.35 -8.65 13.17
CA GLY A 71 9.37 -8.76 14.21
C GLY A 71 8.85 -9.43 15.47
N ALA A 72 7.67 -9.05 15.96
CA ALA A 72 7.03 -9.65 17.14
C ALA A 72 6.61 -11.12 16.91
N VAL A 73 6.23 -11.50 15.69
CA VAL A 73 5.94 -12.90 15.32
C VAL A 73 7.21 -13.71 15.10
N ALA A 74 8.33 -13.06 14.77
CA ALA A 74 9.64 -13.67 14.57
C ALA A 74 10.45 -13.83 15.88
N GLU A 75 10.29 -12.94 16.87
CA GLU A 75 10.93 -13.07 18.19
C GLU A 75 10.69 -14.42 18.89
N PRO A 76 9.51 -15.07 18.85
CA PRO A 76 9.33 -16.39 19.45
C PRO A 76 9.88 -17.55 18.60
N ALA A 77 10.57 -17.29 17.49
CA ALA A 77 11.09 -18.31 16.58
C ALA A 77 12.60 -18.59 16.75
N VAL A 78 13.25 -18.01 17.76
CA VAL A 78 14.63 -18.35 18.18
C VAL A 78 14.62 -18.96 19.57
#